data_AF-A0AA51DTL6-F1
#
_entry.id   AF-A0AA51DTL6-F1
#
_cell.length_a   1.000
_cell.length_b   1.000
_cell.length_c   1.000
_cell.angle_alpha   90.00
_cell.angle_beta   90.00
_cell.angle_gamma   90.00
#
_symmetry.space_group_name_H-M   'P 1'
#
loop_
_entity.id
_entity.type
_entity.pdbx_description
1 polymer ?
#
loop_
_entity_poly.entity_id
_entity_poly.type
_entity_poly.pdbx_seq_one_letter_code
_entity_poly.pdbx_strand_id
1 'polypeptide(L)'
;MIQKKKDRITIIILSIFYITIGLGFLFGGASSDIRFYAFDNLFIRINGIFLIVSCIGLLFKKEIARKGIILSLVLAVVEIFIGVPKESEIQKMINDICIMLMIYVPGLIYFIVIKNRNYFN
;
A
#
# COMPACT_ATOMS: atom_id res chain seq x y z
N MET A 1 -28.70 2.08 -9.76
CA MET A 1 -28.50 2.80 -8.46
C MET A 1 -27.74 1.97 -7.42
N ILE A 2 -27.99 0.66 -7.32
CA ILE A 2 -27.36 -0.26 -6.36
C ILE A 2 -25.83 -0.34 -6.55
N GLN A 3 -25.35 -0.43 -7.79
CA GLN A 3 -23.91 -0.56 -8.08
C GLN A 3 -23.10 0.66 -7.60
N LYS A 4 -23.59 1.88 -7.86
CA LYS A 4 -22.96 3.13 -7.39
C LYS A 4 -22.86 3.20 -5.87
N LYS A 5 -23.82 2.62 -5.13
CA LYS A 5 -23.77 2.52 -3.66
C LYS A 5 -22.71 1.53 -3.20
N LYS A 6 -22.64 0.34 -3.83
CA LYS A 6 -21.61 -0.67 -3.54
C LYS A 6 -20.21 -0.11 -3.77
N ASP A 7 -19.98 0.56 -4.90
CA ASP A 7 -18.68 1.15 -5.22
C ASP A 7 -18.26 2.19 -4.17
N ARG A 8 -19.18 3.05 -3.70
CA ARG A 8 -18.89 4.02 -2.63
C ARG A 8 -18.47 3.34 -1.32
N ILE A 9 -19.17 2.28 -0.92
CA ILE A 9 -18.83 1.53 0.30
C ILE A 9 -17.42 0.93 0.16
N THR A 10 -17.10 0.34 -0.99
CA THR A 10 -15.76 -0.21 -1.23
C THR A 10 -14.67 0.86 -1.21
N ILE A 11 -14.90 2.05 -1.77
CA ILE A 11 -13.95 3.18 -1.65
C ILE A 11 -13.72 3.49 -0.17
N ILE A 12 -14.78 3.65 0.62
CA ILE A 12 -14.66 4.01 2.03
C ILE A 12 -13.85 2.95 2.80
N ILE A 13 -14.15 1.66 2.59
CA ILE A 13 -13.43 0.56 3.24
C ILE A 13 -11.94 0.59 2.86
N LEU A 14 -11.61 0.70 1.57
CA LEU A 14 -10.22 0.75 1.11
C LEU A 14 -9.50 2.02 1.61
N SER A 15 -10.18 3.16 1.64
CA SER A 15 -9.65 4.41 2.15
C SER A 15 -9.33 4.33 3.64
N ILE A 16 -10.23 3.76 4.45
CA ILE A 16 -9.97 3.53 5.89
C ILE A 16 -8.81 2.55 6.06
N PHE A 17 -8.80 1.45 5.31
CA PHE A 17 -7.71 0.49 5.36
C PHE A 17 -6.36 1.16 5.04
N TYR A 18 -6.25 1.91 3.94
CA TYR A 18 -5.02 2.55 3.53
C TYR A 18 -4.57 3.69 4.43
N ILE A 19 -5.48 4.48 4.98
CA ILE A 19 -5.09 5.52 5.92
C ILE A 19 -4.58 4.93 7.23
N THR A 20 -5.22 3.85 7.74
CA THR A 20 -4.76 3.17 8.96
C THR A 20 -3.37 2.57 8.77
N ILE A 21 -3.13 1.83 7.67
CA ILE A 21 -1.81 1.28 7.38
C ILE A 21 -0.78 2.38 7.14
N GLY A 22 -1.14 3.42 6.36
CA GLY A 22 -0.23 4.53 6.07
C GLY A 22 0.21 5.30 7.31
N LEU A 23 -0.71 5.55 8.25
CA LEU A 23 -0.39 6.14 9.55
C LEU A 23 0.48 5.18 10.39
N GLY A 24 0.17 3.88 10.38
CA GLY A 24 0.99 2.87 11.04
C GLY A 24 2.45 2.90 10.57
N PHE A 25 2.68 3.03 9.26
CA PHE A 25 4.03 3.14 8.69
C PHE A 25 4.72 4.47 9.05
N LEU A 26 3.99 5.57 9.05
CA LEU A 26 4.55 6.88 9.42
C LEU A 26 5.03 6.94 10.87
N PHE A 27 4.26 6.36 11.81
CA PHE A 27 4.56 6.43 13.24
C PHE A 27 5.36 5.24 13.76
N GLY A 28 5.15 4.04 13.21
CA GLY A 28 5.82 2.81 13.65
C GLY A 28 7.27 2.72 13.17
N GLY A 29 7.53 3.08 11.91
CA GLY A 29 8.87 2.99 11.33
C GLY A 29 9.43 1.57 11.21
N ALA A 30 10.72 1.47 10.91
CA ALA A 30 11.44 0.20 10.79
C ALA A 30 11.75 -0.41 12.16
N SER A 31 11.92 -1.74 12.19
CA SER A 31 12.46 -2.42 13.37
C SER A 31 13.96 -2.16 13.53
N SER A 32 14.44 -2.00 14.77
CA SER A 32 15.84 -1.67 15.09
C SER A 32 16.86 -2.71 14.61
N ASP A 33 16.42 -3.93 14.32
CA ASP A 33 17.28 -5.08 14.05
C ASP A 33 17.68 -5.17 12.56
N ILE A 34 17.28 -4.19 11.75
CA ILE A 34 17.52 -4.16 10.31
C ILE A 34 18.88 -3.56 9.98
N ARG A 35 19.62 -4.24 9.10
CA ARG A 35 20.99 -3.89 8.68
C ARG A 35 21.13 -2.46 8.16
N PHE A 36 20.09 -1.96 7.49
CA PHE A 36 20.02 -0.60 6.93
C PHE A 36 18.88 0.21 7.56
N TYR A 37 18.75 0.19 8.88
CA TYR A 37 17.66 0.84 9.65
C TYR A 37 17.27 2.24 9.15
N ALA A 38 18.23 3.15 8.95
CA ALA A 38 17.95 4.53 8.57
C ALA A 38 17.32 4.63 7.17
N PHE A 39 17.76 3.80 6.23
CA PHE A 39 17.20 3.73 4.89
C PHE A 39 15.83 3.07 4.94
N ASP A 40 15.72 1.92 5.60
CA ASP A 40 14.47 1.17 5.72
C ASP A 40 13.34 2.01 6.36
N ASN A 41 13.65 2.70 7.45
CA ASN A 41 12.71 3.60 8.13
C ASN A 41 12.27 4.77 7.23
N LEU A 42 13.16 5.30 6.39
CA LEU A 42 12.81 6.32 5.41
C LEU A 42 11.85 5.76 4.34
N PHE A 43 12.16 4.58 3.81
CA PHE A 43 11.32 3.89 2.82
C PHE A 43 9.92 3.62 3.36
N ILE A 44 9.80 3.04 4.55
CA ILE A 44 8.52 2.77 5.22
C ILE A 44 7.70 4.05 5.36
N ARG A 45 8.31 5.14 5.83
CA ARG A 45 7.63 6.44 5.99
C ARG A 45 7.15 7.01 4.66
N ILE A 46 7.99 7.00 3.64
CA ILE A 46 7.62 7.43 2.27
C ILE A 46 6.45 6.58 1.75
N ASN A 47 6.51 5.26 2.00
CA ASN A 47 5.46 4.33 1.60
C ASN A 47 4.13 4.64 2.31
N GLY A 48 4.19 4.98 3.62
CA GLY A 48 3.05 5.46 4.39
C GLY A 48 2.42 6.74 3.82
N ILE A 49 3.24 7.70 3.40
CA ILE A 49 2.77 8.93 2.74
C ILE A 49 2.04 8.61 1.44
N PHE A 50 2.61 7.73 0.60
CA PHE A 50 1.97 7.34 -0.66
C PHE A 50 0.64 6.62 -0.44
N LEU A 51 0.52 5.80 0.60
CA LEU A 51 -0.76 5.17 0.97
C LEU A 51 -1.82 6.21 1.39
N ILE A 52 -1.43 7.23 2.15
CA ILE A 52 -2.35 8.32 2.55
C ILE A 52 -2.76 9.15 1.33
N VAL A 53 -1.82 9.53 0.45
CA VAL A 53 -2.14 10.24 -0.80
C VAL A 53 -3.05 9.40 -1.69
N SER A 54 -2.84 8.08 -1.74
CA SER A 54 -3.69 7.16 -2.49
C SER A 54 -5.10 7.08 -1.91
N CYS A 55 -5.25 7.12 -0.60
CA CYS A 55 -6.55 7.22 0.07
C CYS A 55 -7.31 8.49 -0.33
N ILE A 56 -6.64 9.64 -0.32
CA ILE A 56 -7.22 10.91 -0.78
C ILE A 56 -7.64 10.80 -2.25
N GLY A 57 -6.75 10.28 -3.11
CA GLY A 57 -7.05 10.08 -4.52
C GLY A 57 -8.23 9.12 -4.76
N LEU A 58 -8.39 8.08 -3.93
CA LEU A 58 -9.51 7.14 -3.98
C LEU A 58 -10.85 7.85 -3.71
N LEU A 59 -10.89 8.70 -2.68
CA LEU A 59 -12.08 9.49 -2.32
C LEU A 59 -12.48 10.45 -3.43
N PHE A 60 -11.51 11.10 -4.08
CA PHE A 60 -11.74 12.01 -5.21
C PHE A 60 -11.82 11.29 -6.58
N LYS A 61 -11.73 9.96 -6.60
CA LYS A 61 -11.72 9.14 -7.82
C LYS A 61 -10.73 9.66 -8.87
N LYS A 62 -9.50 9.93 -8.45
CA LYS A 62 -8.42 10.41 -9.31
C LYS A 62 -7.46 9.29 -9.66
N GLU A 63 -6.89 9.33 -10.88
CA GLU A 63 -5.85 8.38 -11.31
C GLU A 63 -4.61 8.40 -10.40
N ILE A 64 -4.37 9.50 -9.69
CA ILE A 64 -3.25 9.62 -8.74
C ILE A 64 -3.27 8.51 -7.68
N ALA A 65 -4.45 8.00 -7.33
CA ALA A 65 -4.58 6.89 -6.38
C ALA A 65 -4.03 5.58 -6.93
N ARG A 66 -4.31 5.27 -8.20
CA ARG A 66 -3.74 4.09 -8.86
C ARG A 66 -2.22 4.20 -8.93
N LYS A 67 -1.71 5.37 -9.32
CA LYS A 67 -0.27 5.63 -9.44
C LYS A 67 0.40 5.52 -8.06
N GLY A 68 -0.21 6.07 -7.01
CA GLY A 68 0.29 5.99 -5.65
C GLY A 68 0.40 4.55 -5.14
N ILE A 69 -0.63 3.70 -5.32
CA ILE A 69 -0.57 2.29 -4.92
C ILE A 69 0.51 1.52 -5.69
N ILE A 70 0.64 1.76 -6.99
CA ILE A 70 1.70 1.13 -7.80
C ILE A 70 3.08 1.54 -7.28
N LEU A 71 3.30 2.83 -7.02
CA LEU A 71 4.56 3.32 -6.47
C LEU A 71 4.85 2.72 -5.09
N SER A 72 3.84 2.68 -4.21
CA SER A 72 3.95 2.03 -2.90
C SER A 72 4.33 0.56 -2.99
N LEU A 73 3.73 -0.19 -3.94
CA LEU A 73 4.06 -1.60 -4.16
C LEU A 73 5.51 -1.76 -4.64
N VAL A 74 5.96 -0.92 -5.57
CA VAL A 74 7.35 -0.95 -6.05
C VAL A 74 8.32 -0.66 -4.91
N LEU A 75 8.03 0.34 -4.07
CA LEU A 75 8.85 0.67 -2.91
C LEU A 75 8.89 -0.48 -1.90
N ALA A 76 7.75 -1.13 -1.61
CA ALA A 76 7.69 -2.27 -0.70
C ALA A 76 8.49 -3.47 -1.23
N VAL A 77 8.48 -3.73 -2.54
CA VAL A 77 9.32 -4.78 -3.14
C VAL A 77 10.80 -4.46 -2.96
N VAL A 78 11.21 -3.21 -3.22
CA VAL A 78 12.60 -2.76 -3.03
C VAL A 78 13.02 -2.89 -1.56
N GLU A 79 12.15 -2.51 -0.64
CA GLU A 79 12.35 -2.65 0.81
C GLU A 79 12.62 -4.10 1.20
N ILE A 80 11.81 -5.06 0.75
CA ILE A 80 12.01 -6.49 1.03
C ILE A 80 13.39 -6.97 0.55
N PHE A 81 13.86 -6.54 -0.63
CA PHE A 81 15.18 -6.93 -1.16
C PHE A 81 16.35 -6.30 -0.39
N ILE A 82 16.19 -5.09 0.13
CA ILE A 82 17.24 -4.38 0.89
C ILE A 82 17.24 -4.83 2.37
N GLY A 83 16.07 -5.11 2.92
CA GLY A 83 15.83 -5.47 4.32
C GLY A 83 16.13 -6.94 4.66
N VAL A 84 16.59 -7.76 3.71
CA VAL A 84 16.89 -9.18 3.94
C VAL A 84 17.86 -9.33 5.13
N PRO A 85 17.45 -9.99 6.23
CA PRO A 85 18.31 -10.17 7.40
C PRO A 85 19.51 -11.06 7.07
N LYS A 86 20.61 -10.86 7.80
CA LYS A 86 21.87 -11.62 7.62
C LYS A 86 21.71 -13.13 7.85
N GLU A 87 20.76 -13.54 8.69
CA GLU A 87 20.31 -14.92 8.82
C GLU A 87 18.97 -15.02 8.09
N SER A 88 19.01 -15.50 6.85
CA SER A 88 17.85 -15.52 5.97
C SER A 88 16.88 -16.63 6.37
N GLU A 89 15.99 -16.35 7.31
CA GLU A 89 14.78 -17.14 7.47
C GLU A 89 13.89 -16.90 6.25
N ILE A 90 13.95 -17.82 5.29
CA ILE A 90 13.08 -17.85 4.09
C ILE A 90 11.61 -17.64 4.50
N GLN A 91 11.23 -18.16 5.67
CA GLN A 91 9.90 -17.98 6.24
C GLN A 91 9.52 -16.51 6.50
N LYS A 92 10.43 -15.69 7.02
CA LYS A 92 10.18 -14.26 7.27
C LYS A 92 9.98 -13.51 5.95
N MET A 93 10.82 -13.78 4.96
CA MET A 93 10.70 -13.20 3.62
C MET A 93 9.36 -13.57 2.97
N ILE A 94 8.90 -14.83 3.08
CA ILE A 94 7.59 -15.25 2.57
C ILE A 94 6.46 -14.50 3.29
N ASN A 95 6.52 -14.38 4.62
CA ASN A 95 5.52 -13.66 5.40
C ASN A 95 5.43 -12.18 4.97
N ASP A 96 6.56 -11.52 4.79
CA ASP A 96 6.62 -10.11 4.38
C ASP A 96 6.03 -9.91 2.98
N ILE A 97 6.33 -10.81 2.04
CA ILE A 97 5.71 -10.82 0.71
C ILE A 97 4.19 -11.04 0.81
N CYS A 98 3.73 -11.98 1.63
CA CYS A 98 2.30 -12.23 1.82
C CYS A 98 1.57 -11.00 2.39
N ILE A 99 2.15 -10.35 3.40
CA ILE A 99 1.60 -9.13 4.01
C ILE A 99 1.55 -8.00 2.96
N MET A 100 2.64 -7.79 2.22
CA MET A 100 2.68 -6.81 1.13
C MET A 100 1.57 -7.06 0.11
N LEU A 101 1.41 -8.29 -0.36
CA LEU A 101 0.35 -8.62 -1.32
C LEU A 101 -1.04 -8.36 -0.73
N MET A 102 -1.30 -8.71 0.53
CA MET A 102 -2.57 -8.43 1.20
C MET A 102 -2.88 -6.93 1.32
N ILE A 103 -1.86 -6.08 1.49
CA ILE A 103 -2.06 -4.63 1.58
C ILE A 103 -2.36 -4.04 0.19
N TYR A 104 -1.51 -4.30 -0.80
CA TYR A 104 -1.53 -3.54 -2.06
C TYR A 104 -2.42 -4.15 -3.15
N VAL A 105 -2.56 -5.47 -3.21
CA VAL A 105 -3.31 -6.17 -4.28
C VAL A 105 -4.81 -5.84 -4.26
N PRO A 106 -5.52 -5.78 -3.11
CA PRO A 106 -6.96 -5.47 -3.11
C PRO A 106 -7.30 -4.14 -3.77
N GLY A 107 -6.49 -3.10 -3.53
CA GLY A 107 -6.65 -1.81 -4.19
C GLY A 107 -6.42 -1.88 -5.69
N LEU A 108 -5.35 -2.58 -6.12
CA LEU A 108 -5.08 -2.76 -7.55
C LEU A 108 -6.20 -3.50 -8.28
N ILE A 109 -6.72 -4.58 -7.70
CA ILE A 109 -7.87 -5.32 -8.24
C ILE A 109 -9.07 -4.38 -8.36
N TYR A 110 -9.34 -3.59 -7.32
CA TYR A 110 -10.42 -2.60 -7.35
C TYR A 110 -10.27 -1.61 -8.50
N PHE A 111 -9.07 -1.06 -8.72
CA PHE A 111 -8.80 -0.16 -9.84
C PHE A 111 -8.99 -0.83 -11.21
N ILE A 112 -8.60 -2.10 -11.37
CA ILE A 112 -8.79 -2.84 -12.62
C ILE A 112 -10.29 -3.03 -12.88
N VAL A 113 -11.05 -3.49 -11.88
CA VAL A 113 -12.50 -3.71 -11.98
C VAL A 113 -13.25 -2.41 -12.31
N ILE A 114 -12.80 -1.29 -11.77
CA ILE A 114 -13.43 0.02 -11.97
C ILE A 114 -12.99 0.73 -13.26
N LYS A 115 -11.75 0.54 -13.70
CA LYS A 115 -11.29 1.07 -14.99
C LYS A 115 -12.14 0.52 -16.14
N ASN A 116 -12.54 -0.75 -16.06
CA ASN A 116 -13.49 -1.36 -17.01
C ASN A 116 -14.90 -0.74 -16.95
N ARG A 117 -15.19 0.13 -15.98
CA ARG A 117 -16.48 0.80 -15.79
C ARG A 117 -16.43 2.33 -16.03
N ASN A 118 -15.32 2.87 -16.59
CA ASN A 118 -15.14 4.29 -16.91
C ASN A 118 -15.41 5.25 -15.73
N TYR A 119 -14.98 4.89 -14.52
CA TYR A 119 -15.28 5.67 -13.30
C TYR A 119 -14.22 6.73 -12.95
N PHE A 120 -13.05 6.66 -13.58
CA PHE A 120 -11.99 7.65 -13.50
C PHE A 120 -12.07 8.53 -14.76
N ASN A 121 -12.43 9.79 -14.57
CA ASN A 121 -12.42 10.84 -15.60
C ASN A 121 -11.07 11.55 -15.62
#